data_AF-A0A285UBR9-F1
#
_entry.id   AF-A0A285UBR9-F1
#
_cell.length_a   1.000
_cell.length_b   1.000
_cell.length_c   1.000
_cell.angle_alpha   90.00
_cell.angle_beta   90.00
_cell.angle_gamma   90.00
#
_symmetry.space_group_name_H-M   'P 1'
#
loop_
_entity.id
_entity.type
_entity.pdbx_description
1 polymer ?
#
loop_
_entity_poly.entity_id
_entity_poly.type
_entity_poly.pdbx_seq_one_letter_code
_entity_poly.pdbx_strand_id
1 'polypeptide(L)'
;MKKIILMISAVSFILMACNDGETSEMEEMYEAFNRNHEELRNDVERELDAVRNAEDREEQLDIYYNNLIPKFDDFKAVINNFEFGSTENLELQESMLDYIDSLEELTRMYGQFNLNFHVANPMDDEDFSTSFEEELDAIRALEVETDEKYEAVEAQYNALVEE
;
A
#
# COMPACT_ATOMS: atom_id res chain seq x y z
N MET A 1 -3.06 -70.05 -13.36
CA MET A 1 -1.89 -69.14 -13.47
C MET A 1 -2.37 -67.72 -13.12
N LYS A 2 -1.69 -67.09 -12.15
CA LYS A 2 -1.47 -65.63 -11.88
C LYS A 2 -2.63 -64.66 -12.20
N LYS A 3 -3.32 -64.10 -11.19
CA LYS A 3 -3.08 -62.80 -10.49
C LYS A 3 -3.15 -61.56 -11.38
N ILE A 4 -4.05 -60.61 -11.06
CA ILE A 4 -3.95 -59.12 -11.05
C ILE A 4 -5.38 -58.62 -10.75
N ILE A 5 -5.73 -58.26 -9.51
CA ILE A 5 -5.49 -57.00 -8.78
C ILE A 5 -6.50 -55.90 -9.18
N LEU A 6 -7.43 -55.64 -8.25
CA LEU A 6 -7.90 -54.32 -7.79
C LEU A 6 -7.52 -53.11 -8.66
N MET A 7 -8.50 -52.53 -9.35
CA MET A 7 -8.47 -51.12 -9.76
C MET A 7 -9.13 -50.30 -8.65
N ILE A 8 -8.30 -49.89 -7.70
CA ILE A 8 -8.55 -48.82 -6.74
C ILE A 8 -8.37 -47.48 -7.45
N SER A 9 -9.35 -46.59 -7.25
CA SER A 9 -9.30 -45.13 -7.32
C SER A 9 -8.53 -44.47 -8.48
N ALA A 10 -9.28 -43.97 -9.46
CA ALA A 10 -8.82 -42.94 -10.38
C ALA A 10 -9.81 -41.75 -10.38
N VAL A 11 -10.06 -41.19 -9.20
CA VAL A 11 -10.72 -39.88 -9.03
C VAL A 11 -10.00 -39.19 -7.89
N SER A 12 -8.87 -38.51 -8.17
CA SER A 12 -8.24 -37.56 -7.22
C SER A 12 -7.12 -36.68 -7.82
N PHE A 13 -6.79 -36.75 -9.12
CA PHE A 13 -5.60 -36.05 -9.66
C PHE A 13 -5.86 -34.68 -10.33
N ILE A 14 -7.03 -34.06 -10.18
CA ILE A 14 -7.32 -32.75 -10.82
C ILE A 14 -7.02 -31.55 -9.91
N LEU A 15 -6.74 -31.74 -8.60
CA LEU A 15 -6.52 -30.62 -7.68
C LEU A 15 -5.06 -30.15 -7.56
N MET A 16 -4.08 -30.90 -8.05
CA MET A 16 -2.65 -30.51 -7.91
C MET A 16 -2.16 -29.53 -8.99
N ALA A 17 -2.91 -29.32 -10.07
CA ALA A 17 -2.50 -28.40 -11.14
C ALA A 17 -3.08 -26.98 -10.99
N CYS A 18 -3.93 -26.74 -10.00
CA CYS A 18 -4.50 -25.41 -9.73
C CYS A 18 -3.64 -24.63 -8.71
N ASN A 19 -2.91 -25.32 -7.83
CA ASN A 19 -2.17 -24.70 -6.74
C ASN A 19 -0.88 -24.01 -7.20
N ASP A 20 -0.12 -24.63 -8.13
CA ASP A 20 1.18 -24.09 -8.56
C ASP A 20 1.06 -22.75 -9.32
N GLY A 21 -0.05 -22.53 -10.03
CA GLY A 21 -0.27 -21.27 -10.77
C GLY A 21 -0.63 -20.11 -9.86
N GLU A 22 -1.49 -20.38 -8.87
CA GLU A 22 -1.98 -19.38 -7.94
C GLU A 22 -0.90 -18.94 -6.93
N THR A 23 -0.02 -19.86 -6.49
CA THR A 23 1.16 -19.50 -5.70
C THR A 23 2.13 -18.62 -6.49
N SER A 24 2.40 -18.95 -7.76
CA SER A 24 3.27 -18.13 -8.63
C SER A 24 2.70 -16.73 -8.85
N GLU A 25 1.39 -16.60 -9.05
CA GLU A 25 0.73 -15.31 -9.23
C GLU A 25 0.74 -14.46 -7.95
N MET A 26 0.60 -15.11 -6.78
CA MET A 26 0.72 -14.45 -5.47
C MET A 26 2.14 -13.93 -5.22
N GLU A 27 3.17 -14.74 -5.49
CA GLU A 27 4.57 -14.32 -5.38
C GLU A 27 4.87 -13.13 -6.31
N GLU A 28 4.40 -13.18 -7.56
CA GLU A 28 4.55 -12.07 -8.52
C GLU A 28 3.85 -10.80 -8.05
N MET A 29 2.65 -10.90 -7.46
CA MET A 29 1.96 -9.77 -6.85
C MET A 29 2.77 -9.16 -5.72
N TYR A 30 3.29 -9.98 -4.80
CA TYR A 30 4.08 -9.50 -3.67
C TYR A 30 5.41 -8.86 -4.10
N GLU A 31 6.08 -9.42 -5.12
CA GLU A 31 7.26 -8.79 -5.71
C GLU A 31 6.93 -7.44 -6.36
N ALA A 32 5.79 -7.36 -7.07
CA ALA A 32 5.32 -6.12 -7.65
C ALA A 32 4.99 -5.09 -6.55
N PHE A 33 4.38 -5.53 -5.45
CA PHE A 33 4.11 -4.70 -4.28
C PHE A 33 5.39 -4.09 -3.70
N ASN A 34 6.38 -4.92 -3.37
CA ASN A 34 7.63 -4.45 -2.78
C ASN A 34 8.39 -3.49 -3.70
N ARG A 35 8.47 -3.81 -5.00
CA ARG A 35 9.12 -2.93 -5.97
C ARG A 35 8.45 -1.55 -6.03
N ASN A 36 7.12 -1.51 -6.10
CA ASN A 36 6.39 -0.24 -6.14
C ASN A 36 6.49 0.52 -4.82
N HIS A 37 6.46 -0.17 -3.67
CA HIS A 37 6.70 0.44 -2.36
C HIS A 37 8.08 1.12 -2.30
N GLU A 38 9.15 0.42 -2.72
CA GLU A 38 10.50 0.98 -2.74
C GLU A 38 10.65 2.14 -3.72
N GLU A 39 10.09 2.02 -4.92
CA GLU A 39 10.09 3.09 -5.93
C GLU A 39 9.36 4.33 -5.40
N LEU A 40 8.17 4.14 -4.81
CA LEU A 40 7.41 5.22 -4.20
C LEU A 40 8.16 5.87 -3.04
N ARG A 41 8.81 5.11 -2.16
CA ARG A 41 9.63 5.67 -1.08
C ARG A 41 10.72 6.59 -1.63
N ASN A 42 11.46 6.12 -2.65
CA ASN A 42 12.52 6.90 -3.28
C ASN A 42 11.98 8.15 -3.99
N ASP A 43 10.76 8.06 -4.52
CA ASP A 43 10.07 9.18 -5.13
C ASP A 43 9.62 10.19 -4.09
N VAL A 44 8.98 9.76 -2.99
CA VAL A 44 8.60 10.61 -1.86
C VAL A 44 9.82 11.33 -1.30
N GLU A 45 10.93 10.65 -1.05
CA GLU A 45 12.17 11.29 -0.57
C GLU A 45 12.65 12.40 -1.52
N ARG A 46 12.61 12.15 -2.84
CA ARG A 46 13.01 13.13 -3.86
C ARG A 46 12.04 14.31 -3.94
N GLU A 47 10.74 14.04 -3.94
CA GLU A 47 9.70 15.06 -4.00
C GLU A 47 9.68 15.90 -2.71
N LEU A 48 9.96 15.33 -1.54
CA LEU A 48 10.10 16.08 -0.29
C LEU A 48 11.29 17.04 -0.33
N ASP A 49 12.41 16.64 -0.95
CA ASP A 49 13.51 17.56 -1.21
C ASP A 49 13.10 18.66 -2.21
N ALA A 50 12.26 18.37 -3.20
CA ALA A 50 11.69 19.38 -4.08
C ALA A 50 10.78 20.35 -3.31
N VAL A 51 9.90 19.87 -2.42
CA VAL A 51 9.02 20.70 -1.57
C VAL A 51 9.84 21.67 -0.72
N ARG A 52 10.97 21.21 -0.15
CA ARG A 52 11.88 22.05 0.64
C ARG A 52 12.58 23.15 -0.18
N ASN A 53 12.78 22.90 -1.46
CA ASN A 53 13.48 23.82 -2.38
C ASN A 53 12.53 24.67 -3.24
N ALA A 54 11.22 24.38 -3.20
CA ALA A 54 10.21 25.10 -3.95
C ALA A 54 10.19 26.59 -3.58
N GLU A 55 10.01 27.44 -4.59
CA GLU A 55 10.07 28.89 -4.45
C GLU A 55 8.79 29.44 -3.81
N ASP A 56 7.67 28.77 -4.02
CA ASP A 56 6.38 29.18 -3.49
C ASP A 56 5.42 28.00 -3.18
N ARG A 57 4.28 28.36 -2.60
CA ARG A 57 3.24 27.43 -2.16
C ARG A 57 2.60 26.66 -3.32
N GLU A 58 2.42 27.30 -4.46
CA GLU A 58 1.77 26.65 -5.60
C GLU A 58 2.62 25.47 -6.07
N GLU A 59 3.93 25.68 -6.13
CA GLU A 59 4.91 24.63 -6.44
C GLU A 59 4.94 23.51 -5.38
N GLN A 60 4.88 23.84 -4.09
CA GLN A 60 4.81 22.82 -3.03
C GLN A 60 3.55 21.95 -3.12
N LEU A 61 2.39 22.56 -3.36
CA LEU A 61 1.12 21.84 -3.49
C LEU A 61 1.05 21.03 -4.78
N ASP A 62 1.63 21.54 -5.87
CA ASP A 62 1.76 20.80 -7.14
C ASP A 62 2.50 19.48 -6.93
N ILE A 63 3.57 19.49 -6.14
CA ILE A 63 4.31 18.27 -5.81
C ILE A 63 3.43 17.24 -5.08
N TYR A 64 2.68 17.63 -4.05
CA TYR A 64 1.80 16.67 -3.35
C TYR A 64 0.67 16.17 -4.27
N TYR A 65 -0.08 17.08 -4.90
CA TYR A 65 -1.34 16.73 -5.54
C TYR A 65 -1.21 16.27 -6.99
N ASN A 66 -0.20 16.76 -7.73
CA ASN A 66 -0.02 16.43 -9.14
C ASN A 66 1.17 15.50 -9.40
N ASN A 67 2.14 15.38 -8.48
CA ASN A 67 3.25 14.43 -8.63
C ASN A 67 3.10 13.18 -7.76
N LEU A 68 2.86 13.34 -6.45
CA LEU A 68 2.84 12.20 -5.52
C LEU A 68 1.52 11.43 -5.54
N ILE A 69 0.39 12.12 -5.38
CA ILE A 69 -0.93 11.45 -5.28
C ILE A 69 -1.23 10.51 -6.46
N PRO A 70 -1.00 10.89 -7.73
CA PRO A 70 -1.29 10.00 -8.86
C PRO A 70 -0.51 8.68 -8.84
N LYS A 71 0.63 8.61 -8.14
CA LYS A 71 1.43 7.38 -8.06
C LYS A 71 0.76 6.30 -7.23
N PHE A 72 -0.12 6.67 -6.29
CA PHE A 72 -0.91 5.68 -5.53
C PHE A 72 -1.97 5.03 -6.41
N ASP A 73 -2.57 5.76 -7.35
CA ASP A 73 -3.50 5.18 -8.32
C ASP A 73 -2.80 4.17 -9.23
N ASP A 74 -1.58 4.50 -9.70
CA ASP A 74 -0.76 3.58 -10.48
C ASP A 74 -0.39 2.33 -9.66
N PHE A 75 -0.01 2.50 -8.39
CA PHE A 75 0.33 1.39 -7.51
C PHE A 75 -0.90 0.49 -7.25
N LYS A 76 -2.07 1.07 -6.94
CA LYS A 76 -3.33 0.33 -6.83
C LYS A 76 -3.67 -0.41 -8.11
N ALA A 77 -3.47 0.20 -9.27
CA ALA A 77 -3.72 -0.45 -10.55
C ALA A 77 -2.82 -1.67 -10.76
N VAL A 78 -1.55 -1.61 -10.34
CA VAL A 78 -0.64 -2.77 -10.38
C VAL A 78 -1.19 -3.92 -9.55
N ILE A 79 -1.60 -3.67 -8.31
CA ILE A 79 -2.12 -4.72 -7.41
C ILE A 79 -3.46 -5.27 -7.88
N ASN A 80 -4.36 -4.43 -8.41
CA ASN A 80 -5.66 -4.86 -8.91
C ASN A 80 -5.60 -5.66 -10.23
N ASN A 81 -4.45 -5.75 -10.89
CA ASN A 81 -4.30 -6.54 -12.12
C ASN A 81 -4.14 -8.05 -11.86
N PHE A 82 -3.96 -8.46 -10.60
CA PHE A 82 -3.87 -9.86 -10.20
C PHE A 82 -5.26 -10.40 -9.84
N GLU A 83 -5.57 -11.63 -10.28
CA GLU A 83 -6.87 -12.26 -10.04
C GLU A 83 -6.69 -13.58 -9.28
N PHE A 84 -7.24 -13.66 -8.07
CA PHE A 84 -7.14 -14.86 -7.24
C PHE A 84 -8.48 -15.60 -7.09
N GLY A 85 -8.39 -16.91 -6.94
CA GLY A 85 -9.54 -17.77 -6.64
C GLY A 85 -9.63 -18.15 -5.16
N SER A 86 -8.51 -18.18 -4.46
CA SER A 86 -8.40 -18.45 -3.03
C SER A 86 -8.81 -17.25 -2.19
N THR A 87 -9.34 -17.51 -1.01
CA THR A 87 -9.76 -16.43 -0.10
C THR A 87 -8.54 -15.77 0.52
N GLU A 88 -7.52 -16.57 0.82
CA GLU A 88 -6.30 -16.14 1.49
C GLU A 88 -5.47 -15.17 0.63
N ASN A 89 -5.34 -15.42 -0.68
CA ASN A 89 -4.63 -14.48 -1.57
C ASN A 89 -5.42 -13.21 -1.83
N LEU A 90 -6.76 -13.29 -1.85
CA LEU A 90 -7.62 -12.10 -1.92
C LEU A 90 -7.48 -11.24 -0.66
N GLU A 91 -7.41 -11.85 0.53
CA GLU A 91 -7.17 -11.12 1.79
C GLU A 91 -5.81 -10.43 1.81
N LEU A 92 -4.76 -11.06 1.25
CA LEU A 92 -3.45 -10.42 1.07
C LEU A 92 -3.54 -9.23 0.10
N GLN A 93 -4.21 -9.40 -1.04
CA GLN A 93 -4.42 -8.33 -2.01
C GLN A 93 -5.18 -7.14 -1.41
N GLU A 94 -6.24 -7.39 -0.65
CA GLU A 94 -7.01 -6.37 0.07
C GLU A 94 -6.14 -5.64 1.10
N SER A 95 -5.29 -6.36 1.84
CA SER A 95 -4.38 -5.78 2.82
C SER A 95 -3.31 -4.89 2.17
N MET A 96 -2.80 -5.28 0.99
CA MET A 96 -1.92 -4.42 0.18
C MET A 96 -2.62 -3.14 -0.26
N LEU A 97 -3.88 -3.23 -0.70
CA LEU A 97 -4.65 -2.07 -1.14
C LEU A 97 -4.96 -1.11 0.02
N ASP A 98 -5.34 -1.63 1.19
CA ASP A 98 -5.59 -0.82 2.39
C ASP A 98 -4.32 -0.07 2.85
N TYR A 99 -3.16 -0.73 2.78
CA TYR A 99 -1.88 -0.06 2.99
C TYR A 99 -1.64 1.09 2.00
N ILE A 100 -1.88 0.86 0.71
CA ILE A 100 -1.67 1.88 -0.34
C ILE A 100 -2.64 3.06 -0.14
N ASP A 101 -3.90 2.81 0.19
CA ASP A 101 -4.87 3.86 0.51
C ASP A 101 -4.45 4.68 1.74
N SER A 102 -3.91 4.03 2.77
CA SER A 102 -3.37 4.68 3.97
C SER A 102 -2.20 5.63 3.64
N LEU A 103 -1.27 5.21 2.77
CA LEU A 103 -0.19 6.07 2.30
C LEU A 103 -0.70 7.27 1.48
N GLU A 104 -1.71 7.06 0.64
CA GLU A 104 -2.32 8.13 -0.14
C GLU A 104 -2.96 9.17 0.79
N GLU A 105 -3.72 8.71 1.79
CA GLU A 105 -4.34 9.58 2.79
C GLU A 105 -3.28 10.36 3.58
N LEU A 106 -2.22 9.69 4.03
CA LEU A 106 -1.11 10.35 4.72
C LEU A 106 -0.47 11.44 3.86
N THR A 107 -0.25 11.17 2.58
CA THR A 107 0.28 12.16 1.62
C THR A 107 -0.66 13.35 1.44
N ARG A 108 -1.98 13.10 1.36
CA ARG A 108 -3.01 14.15 1.31
C ARG A 108 -3.00 15.01 2.58
N MET A 109 -2.87 14.39 3.75
CA MET A 109 -2.83 15.10 5.03
C MET A 109 -1.60 16.00 5.14
N TYR A 110 -0.42 15.54 4.69
CA TYR A 110 0.77 16.40 4.63
C TYR A 110 0.63 17.59 3.67
N GLY A 111 0.01 17.37 2.51
CA GLY A 111 -0.32 18.45 1.58
C GLY A 111 -1.28 19.48 2.20
N GLN A 112 -2.33 19.01 2.87
CA GLN A 112 -3.32 19.84 3.54
C GLN A 112 -2.73 20.61 4.74
N PHE A 113 -1.89 19.96 5.53
CA PHE A 113 -1.19 20.57 6.65
C PHE A 113 -0.27 21.71 6.19
N ASN A 114 0.48 21.51 5.12
CA ASN A 114 1.27 22.59 4.49
C ASN A 114 0.37 23.74 4.02
N LEU A 115 -0.79 23.44 3.43
CA LEU A 115 -1.75 24.48 3.04
C LEU A 115 -2.25 25.29 4.24
N ASN A 116 -2.66 24.62 5.31
CA ASN A 116 -3.27 25.24 6.49
C ASN A 116 -2.29 26.10 7.29
N PHE A 117 -1.05 25.62 7.48
CA PHE A 117 0.01 26.37 8.15
C PHE A 117 0.27 27.75 7.51
N HIS A 118 0.13 27.84 6.18
CA HIS A 118 0.35 29.09 5.44
C HIS A 118 -0.87 30.01 5.37
N VAL A 119 -2.10 29.49 5.52
CA VAL A 119 -3.35 30.27 5.38
C VAL A 119 -3.73 30.97 6.68
N ALA A 120 -3.49 30.34 7.82
CA ALA A 120 -3.78 30.95 9.11
C ALA A 120 -2.66 31.91 9.52
N ASN A 121 -3.02 33.09 10.06
CA ASN A 121 -2.06 34.04 10.60
C ASN A 121 -1.65 33.58 12.01
N PRO A 122 -0.43 33.05 12.22
CA PRO A 122 -0.04 32.44 13.50
C PRO A 122 0.08 33.44 14.66
N MET A 123 -0.10 34.74 14.41
CA MET A 123 0.08 35.81 15.39
C MET A 123 -1.23 36.34 16.00
N ASP A 124 -2.41 35.96 15.49
CA ASP A 124 -3.68 36.63 15.83
C ASP A 124 -4.84 35.67 16.17
N ASP A 125 -4.61 34.35 16.17
CA ASP A 125 -5.67 33.35 16.34
C ASP A 125 -5.28 32.30 17.40
N GLU A 126 -5.92 32.34 18.58
CA GLU A 126 -5.70 31.35 19.65
C GLU A 126 -6.15 29.95 19.22
N ASP A 127 -7.10 29.85 18.28
CA ASP A 127 -7.62 28.58 17.75
C ASP A 127 -6.65 27.91 16.76
N PHE A 128 -5.70 28.66 16.17
CA PHE A 128 -4.72 28.10 15.23
C PHE A 128 -3.79 27.07 15.87
N SER A 129 -3.33 27.34 17.11
CA SER A 129 -2.42 26.41 17.81
C SER A 129 -3.09 25.08 18.06
N THR A 130 -4.37 25.08 18.43
CA THR A 130 -5.12 23.86 18.71
C THR A 130 -5.42 23.07 17.44
N SER A 131 -5.90 23.72 16.37
CA SER A 131 -6.15 23.01 15.10
C SER A 131 -4.87 22.43 14.50
N PHE A 132 -3.76 23.16 14.63
CA PHE A 132 -2.45 22.71 14.14
C PHE A 132 -1.91 21.49 14.90
N GLU A 133 -2.07 21.46 16.22
CA GLU A 133 -1.72 20.30 17.05
C GLU A 133 -2.60 19.09 16.73
N GLU A 134 -3.90 19.29 16.56
CA GLU A 134 -4.84 18.22 16.18
C GLU A 134 -4.51 17.61 14.80
N GLU A 135 -4.18 18.45 13.81
CA GLU A 135 -3.74 17.97 12.49
C GLU A 135 -2.44 17.15 12.56
N LEU A 136 -1.46 17.60 13.34
CA LEU A 136 -0.20 16.85 13.53
C LEU A 136 -0.41 15.53 14.25
N ASP A 137 -1.26 15.49 15.26
CA ASP A 137 -1.55 14.26 16.00
C ASP A 137 -2.33 13.26 15.13
N ALA A 138 -3.23 13.74 14.27
CA ALA A 138 -3.89 12.91 13.28
C ALA A 138 -2.89 12.32 12.25
N ILE A 139 -1.97 13.14 11.74
CA ILE A 139 -0.89 12.68 10.84
C ILE A 139 -0.07 11.58 11.52
N ARG A 140 0.39 11.80 12.75
CA ARG A 140 1.20 10.82 13.50
C ARG A 140 0.46 9.54 13.79
N ALA A 141 -0.83 9.62 14.10
CA ALA A 141 -1.65 8.42 14.31
C ALA A 141 -1.73 7.59 13.03
N LEU A 142 -1.95 8.25 11.89
CA LEU A 142 -2.02 7.57 10.59
C LEU A 142 -0.65 7.04 10.14
N GLU A 143 0.46 7.70 10.45
CA GLU A 143 1.81 7.15 10.22
C GLU A 143 1.98 5.78 10.90
N VAL A 144 1.64 5.70 12.19
CA VAL A 144 1.72 4.45 12.96
C VAL A 144 0.80 3.39 12.37
N GLU A 145 -0.45 3.74 12.06
CA GLU A 145 -1.39 2.81 11.44
C GLU A 145 -0.88 2.31 10.08
N THR A 146 -0.28 3.19 9.27
CA THR A 146 0.27 2.84 7.95
C THR A 146 1.44 1.88 8.06
N ASP A 147 2.32 2.08 9.04
CA ASP A 147 3.42 1.16 9.34
C ASP A 147 2.88 -0.21 9.79
N GLU A 148 1.88 -0.24 10.68
CA GLU A 148 1.23 -1.47 11.12
C GLU A 148 0.57 -2.23 9.96
N LYS A 149 -0.04 -1.52 9.00
CA LYS A 149 -0.61 -2.13 7.78
C LYS A 149 0.46 -2.75 6.88
N TYR A 150 1.61 -2.10 6.73
CA TYR A 150 2.74 -2.67 6.00
C TYR A 150 3.26 -3.95 6.65
N GLU A 151 3.48 -3.93 7.97
CA GLU A 151 3.90 -5.11 8.73
C GLU A 151 2.88 -6.26 8.61
N ALA A 152 1.58 -5.94 8.57
CA ALA A 152 0.53 -6.93 8.37
C ALA A 152 0.61 -7.60 7.00
N VAL A 153 0.89 -6.84 5.92
CA VAL A 153 1.11 -7.39 4.57
C VAL A 153 2.29 -8.36 4.57
N GLU A 154 3.43 -7.98 5.15
CA GLU A 154 4.61 -8.84 5.23
C GLU A 154 4.32 -10.13 6.03
N ALA A 155 3.61 -10.00 7.16
CA ALA A 155 3.25 -11.13 8.00
C ALA A 155 2.30 -12.11 7.29
N GLN A 156 1.29 -11.60 6.58
CA GLN A 156 0.35 -12.42 5.82
C GLN A 156 1.05 -13.15 4.68
N TYR A 157 1.88 -12.47 3.90
CA TYR A 157 2.65 -13.10 2.83
C TYR A 157 3.54 -14.23 3.35
N ASN A 158 4.30 -13.98 4.43
CA ASN A 158 5.17 -15.00 5.02
C ASN A 158 4.37 -16.21 5.51
N ALA A 159 3.18 -16.01 6.07
CA ALA A 159 2.31 -17.11 6.48
C ALA A 159 1.85 -17.99 5.30
N LEU A 160 1.61 -17.39 4.13
CA LEU A 160 1.17 -18.12 2.93
C LEU A 160 2.30 -18.89 2.24
N VAL A 161 3.54 -18.39 2.32
CA VAL A 161 4.72 -19.05 1.71
C VAL A 161 5.30 -20.16 2.61
N GLU A 162 5.05 -20.11 3.92
CA GLU A 162 5.54 -21.11 4.88
C GLU A 162 4.62 -22.36 5.03
N GLU A 163 3.43 -22.38 4.42
CA GLU A 163 2.52 -23.55 4.36
C GLU A 163 2.92 -24.63 3.34
#